data_AF-A0A662SJ75-F1
#
_entry.id   AF-A0A662SJ75-F1
#
_cell.length_a   1.000
_cell.length_b   1.000
_cell.length_c   1.000
_cell.angle_alpha   90.00
_cell.angle_beta   90.00
_cell.angle_gamma   90.00
#
_symmetry.space_group_name_H-M   'P 1'
#
loop_
_entity.id
_entity.type
_entity.pdbx_description
1 polymer ?
#
loop_
_entity_poly.entity_id
_entity_poly.type
_entity_poly.pdbx_seq_one_letter_code
_entity_poly.pdbx_strand_id
1 'polypeptide(L)' 'VSVWRFSTDGAYTAGEARIPTIGYGPGNQELAHCPNERISIKSLLRSINGYAKMATMDIEL' A
#
# COMPACT_ATOMS: atom_id res chain seq x y z
N VAL A 1 10.02 2.81 8.51
CA VAL A 1 9.05 1.74 8.21
C VAL A 1 7.83 1.95 9.11
N SER A 2 6.64 2.00 8.54
CA SER A 2 5.36 2.11 9.26
C SER A 2 4.51 0.86 9.00
N VAL A 3 3.55 0.56 9.87
CA VAL A 3 2.64 -0.57 9.71
C VAL A 3 1.20 -0.08 9.65
N TRP A 4 0.37 -0.74 8.84
CA TRP A 4 -1.08 -0.57 8.93
C TRP A 4 -1.60 -1.31 10.16
N ARG A 5 -2.39 -0.63 10.99
CA ARG A 5 -2.94 -1.18 12.25
C ARG A 5 -4.32 -1.83 12.07
N PHE A 6 -4.55 -2.45 10.91
CA PHE A 6 -5.77 -3.16 10.55
C PHE A 6 -5.43 -4.33 9.64
N SER A 7 -6.36 -5.28 9.48
CA SER A 7 -6.13 -6.47 8.65
C SER A 7 -6.13 -6.13 7.17
N THR A 8 -5.25 -6.78 6.42
CA THR A 8 -5.19 -6.74 4.95
C THR A 8 -4.95 -8.15 4.43
N ASP A 9 -5.04 -8.35 3.12
CA ASP A 9 -4.67 -9.63 2.48
C ASP A 9 -3.20 -10.01 2.72
N GLY A 10 -2.36 -9.04 3.12
CA GLY A 10 -1.00 -9.25 3.56
C GLY A 10 -0.88 -10.20 4.76
N ALA A 11 -1.93 -10.32 5.59
CA ALA A 11 -1.97 -11.32 6.67
C ALA A 11 -1.82 -12.75 6.11
N TYR A 12 -2.47 -13.04 4.99
CA TYR A 12 -2.33 -14.33 4.32
C TYR A 12 -1.04 -14.40 3.50
N THR A 13 -0.79 -13.45 2.59
CA THR A 13 0.33 -13.58 1.64
C THR A 13 1.69 -13.56 2.35
N ALA A 14 1.92 -12.62 3.28
CA ALA A 14 3.17 -12.56 4.03
C ALA A 14 3.19 -13.53 5.22
N GLY A 15 2.07 -13.66 5.94
CA GLY A 15 1.98 -14.46 7.16
C GLY A 15 1.94 -15.96 6.89
N GLU A 16 0.89 -16.41 6.19
CA GLU A 16 0.64 -17.83 5.92
C GLU A 16 1.44 -18.35 4.73
N ALA A 17 1.32 -17.70 3.57
CA ALA A 17 1.92 -18.17 2.33
C ALA A 17 3.42 -17.85 2.19
N ARG A 18 3.99 -17.05 3.12
CA ARG A 18 5.41 -16.64 3.14
C ARG A 18 5.90 -15.97 1.86
N ILE A 19 5.01 -15.33 1.11
CA ILE A 19 5.33 -14.55 -0.08
C ILE A 19 5.75 -13.15 0.37
N PRO A 20 6.96 -12.66 0.01
CA PRO A 20 7.36 -11.30 0.31
C PRO A 20 6.31 -10.29 -0.18
N THR A 21 5.67 -9.59 0.77
CA THR A 21 4.56 -8.68 0.50
C THR A 21 4.80 -7.36 1.21
N ILE A 22 4.55 -6.26 0.51
CA ILE A 22 4.49 -4.92 1.10
C ILE A 22 3.10 -4.31 0.87
N GLY A 23 2.67 -3.49 1.82
CA GLY A 23 1.57 -2.57 1.63
C GLY A 23 2.06 -1.24 1.08
N TYR A 24 1.49 -0.77 -0.03
CA TYR A 24 1.80 0.55 -0.60
C TYR A 24 0.51 1.24 -1.06
N GLY A 25 0.37 2.53 -0.80
CA GLY A 25 -0.79 3.30 -1.25
C GLY A 25 -0.87 4.68 -0.60
N PRO A 26 -1.58 5.64 -1.23
CA PRO A 26 -1.89 6.93 -0.63
C PRO A 26 -3.08 6.81 0.34
N GLY A 27 -3.22 7.79 1.23
CA GLY A 27 -4.37 7.89 2.14
C GLY A 27 -3.96 7.94 3.60
N ASN A 28 -4.89 8.35 4.47
CA ASN A 28 -4.72 8.24 5.92
C ASN A 28 -5.54 7.04 6.40
N GLN A 29 -4.88 6.04 6.99
CA GLN A 29 -5.53 4.85 7.53
C GLN A 29 -6.61 5.16 8.58
N GLU A 30 -6.49 6.28 9.29
CA GLU A 30 -7.46 6.69 10.31
C GLU A 30 -8.80 7.13 9.71
N LEU A 31 -8.83 7.44 8.40
CA LEU A 31 -10.05 7.81 7.69
C LEU A 31 -10.72 6.61 7.01
N ALA A 32 -10.11 5.43 7.02
CA ALA A 32 -10.70 4.25 6.41
C ALA A 32 -12.07 3.95 7.04
N HIS A 33 -13.08 3.72 6.20
CA HIS A 33 -14.47 3.44 6.59
C HIS A 33 -15.19 4.59 7.32
N CYS A 34 -14.64 5.80 7.28
CA CYS A 34 -15.32 6.98 7.83
C CYS A 34 -16.25 7.60 6.78
N PRO A 35 -17.41 8.19 7.16
CA PRO A 35 -18.32 8.81 6.20
C PRO A 35 -17.71 9.95 5.36
N ASN A 36 -16.64 10.58 5.86
CA ASN A 36 -15.89 11.65 5.20
C ASN A 36 -14.49 11.20 4.76
N GLU A 37 -14.34 9.91 4.43
CA GLU A 37 -13.12 9.35 3.87
C GLU A 37 -12.69 10.16 2.63
N ARG A 38 -11.40 10.53 2.61
CA ARG A 38 -10.82 11.37 1.56
C ARG A 38 -9.33 11.14 1.48
N ILE A 39 -8.78 11.48 0.31
CA ILE A 39 -7.35 11.37 0.05
C ILE A 39 -6.80 12.69 -0.49
N SER A 40 -5.50 12.92 -0.28
CA SER A 40 -4.80 14.04 -0.91
C SER A 40 -4.53 13.72 -2.38
N ILE A 41 -5.02 14.57 -3.29
CA ILE A 41 -4.73 14.47 -4.73
C ILE A 41 -3.22 14.46 -5.01
N LYS A 42 -2.45 15.29 -4.27
CA LYS A 42 -0.99 15.31 -4.39
C LYS A 42 -0.36 13.95 -4.02
N SER A 43 -0.83 13.30 -2.95
CA SER A 43 -0.35 11.97 -2.57
C SER A 43 -0.80 10.90 -3.55
N LEU A 44 -2.02 10.98 -4.08
CA LEU A 44 -2.51 10.10 -5.13
C LEU A 44 -1.58 10.14 -6.35
N LEU A 45 -1.32 11.32 -6.90
CA LEU A 45 -0.45 11.50 -8.06
C LEU A 45 0.98 10.98 -7.80
N ARG A 46 1.53 11.18 -6.60
CA ARG A 46 2.83 10.60 -6.24
C ARG A 46 2.80 9.07 -6.18
N SER A 47 1.73 8.49 -5.65
CA SER A 47 1.61 7.03 -5.56
C SER A 47 1.55 6.37 -6.94
N ILE A 48 0.94 7.02 -7.94
CA ILE A 48 0.94 6.53 -9.33
C ILE A 48 2.37 6.34 -9.83
N ASN A 49 3.24 7.33 -9.62
CA ASN A 49 4.65 7.22 -10.00
C ASN A 49 5.37 6.11 -9.22
N GLY A 50 5.03 5.89 -7.94
CA GLY A 50 5.57 4.79 -7.14
C GLY A 50 5.18 3.42 -7.71
N TYR A 51 3.89 3.23 -8.04
CA TYR A 51 3.40 2.02 -8.68
C TYR A 51 4.06 1.78 -10.05
N ALA A 52 4.15 2.81 -10.89
CA ALA A 52 4.80 2.72 -12.19
C ALA A 52 6.25 2.24 -12.04
N LYS A 53 7.01 2.82 -11.10
CA LYS A 53 8.38 2.39 -10.82
C LYS A 53 8.45 0.94 -10.35
N MET A 54 7.61 0.51 -9.40
CA MET A 54 7.61 -0.88 -8.94
C MET A 54 7.30 -1.87 -10.06
N ALA A 55 6.43 -1.50 -11.01
CA ALA A 55 6.05 -2.35 -12.14
C ALA A 55 7.12 -2.44 -13.23
N THR A 56 7.98 -1.42 -13.36
CA THR A 56 8.99 -1.34 -14.43
C THR A 56 10.42 -1.49 -13.91
N MET A 57 10.61 -1.74 -12.62
CA MET A 57 11.94 -1.98 -12.06
C MET A 57 12.44 -3.33 -12.55
N ASP A 58 13.65 -3.35 -13.12
CA ASP A 58 14.38 -4.59 -13.34
C ASP A 58 14.76 -5.16 -11.97
N ILE A 59 14.26 -6.37 -11.69
CA ILE A 59 14.56 -7.10 -10.47
C ILE A 59 15.64 -8.11 -10.83
N GLU A 60 16.87 -7.91 -10.34
CA GLU A 60 17.84 -9.00 -10.26
C GLU A 60 17.37 -9.95 -9.15
N LEU A 61 16.98 -11.16 -9.55
CA LEU A 61 16.57 -12.25 -8.66
C LEU A 61 17.75 -13.17 -8.37
#